data_AF-A0A8X7XTF5-F1
#
_entry.id   AF-A0A8X7XTF5-F1
#
_cell.length_a   1.000
_cell.length_b   1.000
_cell.length_c   1.000
_cell.angle_alpha   90.00
_cell.angle_beta   90.00
_cell.angle_gamma   90.00
#
_symmetry.space_group_name_H-M   'P 1'
#
loop_
_entity.id
_entity.type
_entity.pdbx_description
1 polymer ?
#
loop_
_entity_poly.entity_id
_entity_poly.type
_entity_poly.pdbx_seq_one_letter_code
_entity_poly.pdbx_strand_id
1 'polypeptide(L)'
;MSNPLEIQQQQRKVDNKNLISKLEEREKALMTERVQTMEPRKRLNQIKIKMAHLEWYHKICKTKGIGYYDCYKNQLGSSDRDVTRLKKFLTNYWKNFVEGVERKPQKEGAFIRGTWLYSGRNYRRMVEPLDIAEYYRDSDKRDYQTHGRSRHYILLEQWQEDDDAEKLKSSPNNKKKQNVAGILTEDSCFWAKVEDALISCKLLKSGTSSAVEKQSAKENLDMFEQYAMNQINNYAQNLGFWNHSNYGKEVIIGVLDTGIKASHPSFSDEGMPPPPAKWKGKCEFNATLCNNKLIGARSLYLPGKPPVDDNGHGTHTASTAAGSWVQGASF
;
A
#
# COMPACT_ATOMS: atom_id res chain seq x y z
N MET A 1 39.10 -30.47 17.92
CA MET A 1 39.90 -29.46 17.20
C MET A 1 39.15 -29.11 15.94
N SER A 2 38.65 -27.88 15.81
CA SER A 2 37.84 -27.47 14.65
C SER A 2 38.70 -27.41 13.38
N ASN A 3 38.13 -27.82 12.24
CA ASN A 3 38.82 -27.94 10.96
C ASN A 3 39.26 -26.55 10.43
N PRO A 4 40.54 -26.33 10.07
CA PRO A 4 41.05 -25.04 9.58
C PRO A 4 40.26 -24.46 8.39
N LEU A 5 39.75 -25.31 7.50
CA LEU A 5 38.92 -24.92 6.36
C LEU A 5 37.57 -24.31 6.77
N GLU A 6 37.00 -24.82 7.87
CA GLU A 6 35.72 -24.40 8.41
C GLU A 6 35.84 -23.01 9.06
N ILE A 7 36.93 -22.78 9.80
CA ILE A 7 37.28 -21.47 10.38
C ILE A 7 37.47 -20.42 9.27
N GLN A 8 38.14 -20.78 8.18
CA GLN A 8 38.39 -19.88 7.05
C GLN A 8 37.11 -19.54 6.26
N GLN A 9 36.17 -20.48 6.15
CA GLN A 9 34.85 -20.21 5.56
C GLN A 9 34.00 -19.32 6.47
N GLN A 10 34.07 -19.53 7.78
CA GLN A 10 33.33 -18.75 8.77
C GLN A 10 33.83 -17.30 8.82
N GLN A 11 35.16 -17.10 8.79
CA GLN A 11 35.78 -15.78 8.71
C GLN A 11 35.33 -15.03 7.43
N ARG A 12 35.37 -15.68 6.26
CA ARG A 12 34.89 -15.09 5.00
C ARG A 12 33.40 -14.71 5.04
N LYS A 13 32.56 -15.51 5.69
CA LYS A 13 31.14 -15.17 5.88
C LYS A 13 30.95 -13.92 6.75
N VAL A 14 31.74 -13.80 7.83
CA VAL A 14 31.72 -12.63 8.72
C VAL A 14 32.20 -11.38 7.97
N ASP A 15 33.29 -11.48 7.22
CA ASP A 15 33.85 -10.36 6.45
C ASP A 15 32.88 -9.89 5.35
N ASN A 16 32.24 -10.82 4.64
CA ASN A 16 31.20 -10.49 3.66
C ASN A 16 29.99 -9.81 4.31
N LYS A 17 29.54 -10.27 5.48
CA LYS A 17 28.43 -9.65 6.21
C LYS A 17 28.77 -8.22 6.66
N ASN A 18 30.00 -7.99 7.13
CA ASN A 18 30.49 -6.67 7.51
C ASN A 18 30.59 -5.72 6.30
N LEU A 19 31.05 -6.22 5.15
CA LEU A 19 31.11 -5.45 3.92
C LEU A 19 29.72 -5.06 3.41
N ILE A 20 28.75 -5.97 3.45
CA ILE A 20 27.34 -5.69 3.11
C ILE A 20 26.78 -4.60 4.01
N SER A 21 26.99 -4.70 5.34
CA SER A 21 26.53 -3.68 6.30
C SER A 21 27.09 -2.29 5.98
N LYS A 22 28.39 -2.19 5.68
CA LYS A 22 29.04 -0.92 5.32
C LYS A 22 28.52 -0.34 3.99
N LEU A 23 28.22 -1.19 3.01
CA LEU A 23 27.64 -0.77 1.74
C LEU A 23 26.20 -0.26 1.93
N GLU A 24 25.41 -0.94 2.75
CA GLU A 24 24.06 -0.51 3.10
C GLU A 24 24.05 0.83 3.84
N GLU A 25 24.98 1.06 4.76
CA GLU A 25 25.15 2.34 5.45
C GLU A 25 25.52 3.48 4.50
N ARG A 26 26.46 3.26 3.57
CA ARG A 26 26.84 4.25 2.55
C ARG A 26 25.69 4.56 1.60
N GLU A 27 24.96 3.54 1.16
CA GLU A 27 23.79 3.73 0.31
C GLU A 27 22.70 4.52 1.05
N LYS A 28 22.48 4.24 2.35
CA LYS A 28 21.56 5.00 3.20
C LYS A 28 22.01 6.47 3.32
N ALA A 29 23.30 6.73 3.50
CA ALA A 29 23.85 8.09 3.59
C ALA A 29 23.65 8.87 2.28
N LEU A 30 24.01 8.28 1.14
CA LEU A 30 23.83 8.88 -0.19
C LEU A 30 22.36 9.15 -0.51
N MET A 31 21.47 8.22 -0.16
CA MET A 31 20.03 8.43 -0.31
C MET A 31 19.52 9.55 0.60
N THR A 32 20.04 9.64 1.81
CA THR A 32 19.66 10.70 2.77
C THR A 32 20.04 12.07 2.25
N GLU A 33 21.27 12.24 1.75
CA GLU A 33 21.76 13.47 1.12
C GLU A 33 20.92 13.83 -0.12
N ARG A 34 20.69 12.87 -1.01
CA ARG A 34 19.88 13.06 -2.23
C ARG A 34 18.44 13.45 -1.91
N VAL A 35 17.85 12.83 -0.89
CA VAL A 35 16.51 13.18 -0.43
C VAL A 35 16.54 14.57 0.20
N GLN A 36 17.46 14.87 1.12
CA GLN A 36 17.55 16.16 1.82
C GLN A 36 17.79 17.38 0.91
N THR A 37 18.42 17.18 -0.24
CA THR A 37 18.66 18.23 -1.25
C THR A 37 17.49 18.45 -2.22
N MET A 38 16.50 17.54 -2.27
CA MET A 38 15.35 17.68 -3.16
C MET A 38 14.28 18.64 -2.62
N GLU A 39 13.62 19.40 -3.49
CA GLU A 39 12.42 20.15 -3.13
C GLU A 39 11.30 19.24 -2.55
N PRO A 40 10.60 19.62 -1.46
CA PRO A 40 9.58 18.78 -0.81
C PRO A 40 8.48 18.26 -1.76
N ARG A 41 8.03 19.07 -2.73
CA ARG A 41 7.05 18.66 -3.75
C ARG A 41 7.60 17.61 -4.71
N LYS A 42 8.86 17.74 -5.11
CA LYS A 42 9.55 16.76 -5.97
C LYS A 42 9.74 15.42 -5.25
N ARG A 43 10.02 15.44 -3.92
CA ARG A 43 10.07 14.23 -3.08
C ARG A 43 8.73 13.51 -3.06
N LEU A 44 7.64 14.24 -2.81
CA LEU A 44 6.30 13.65 -2.75
C LEU A 44 5.90 12.99 -4.08
N ASN A 45 6.18 13.64 -5.21
CA ASN A 45 5.92 13.05 -6.53
C ASN A 45 6.72 11.78 -6.77
N GLN A 46 8.00 11.73 -6.36
CA GLN A 46 8.80 10.50 -6.49
C GLN A 46 8.24 9.35 -5.65
N ILE A 47 7.76 9.62 -4.44
CA ILE A 47 7.14 8.60 -3.59
C ILE A 47 5.88 8.07 -4.28
N LYS A 48 5.01 8.97 -4.75
CA LYS A 48 3.79 8.57 -5.47
C LYS A 48 4.06 7.69 -6.68
N ILE A 49 5.05 8.06 -7.51
CA ILE A 49 5.46 7.24 -8.65
C ILE A 49 5.92 5.85 -8.22
N LYS A 50 6.73 5.76 -7.14
CA LYS A 50 7.21 4.48 -6.63
C LYS A 50 6.10 3.62 -6.02
N MET A 51 5.15 4.25 -5.35
CA MET A 51 3.95 3.57 -4.85
C MET A 51 3.12 3.03 -6.01
N ALA A 52 2.92 3.80 -7.08
CA ALA A 52 2.23 3.34 -8.29
C ALA A 52 2.95 2.14 -8.96
N HIS A 53 4.28 2.09 -8.93
CA HIS A 53 5.03 0.92 -9.40
C HIS A 53 4.75 -0.33 -8.53
N LEU A 54 4.61 -0.18 -7.22
CA LEU A 54 4.22 -1.29 -6.34
C LEU A 54 2.77 -1.74 -6.64
N GLU A 55 1.86 -0.82 -6.92
CA GLU A 55 0.49 -1.16 -7.34
C GLU A 55 0.49 -1.97 -8.64
N TRP A 56 1.33 -1.56 -9.61
CA TRP A 56 1.50 -2.30 -10.86
C TRP A 56 2.08 -3.71 -10.63
N TYR A 57 3.05 -3.84 -9.72
CA TYR A 57 3.57 -5.15 -9.32
C TYR A 57 2.48 -6.04 -8.70
N HIS A 58 1.63 -5.48 -7.82
CA HIS A 58 0.51 -6.22 -7.25
C HIS A 58 -0.42 -6.75 -8.35
N LYS A 59 -0.72 -5.91 -9.35
CA LYS A 59 -1.54 -6.29 -10.49
C LYS A 59 -0.92 -7.45 -11.26
N ILE A 60 0.38 -7.41 -11.55
CA ILE A 60 1.08 -8.50 -12.25
C ILE A 60 0.99 -9.81 -11.46
N CYS A 61 1.35 -9.80 -10.18
CA CYS A 61 1.31 -11.01 -9.37
C CYS A 61 -0.11 -11.56 -9.21
N LYS A 62 -1.13 -10.68 -9.24
CA LYS A 62 -2.54 -11.07 -9.27
C LYS A 62 -2.92 -11.74 -10.60
N THR A 63 -2.48 -11.22 -11.75
CA THR A 63 -2.71 -11.87 -13.07
C THR A 63 -2.07 -13.25 -13.19
N LYS A 64 -1.05 -13.55 -12.38
CA LYS A 64 -0.46 -14.89 -12.28
C LYS A 64 -1.22 -15.84 -11.36
N GLY A 65 -2.25 -15.37 -10.64
CA GLY A 65 -3.00 -16.15 -9.66
C GLY A 65 -2.28 -16.40 -8.32
N ILE A 66 -1.15 -15.73 -8.07
CA ILE A 66 -0.27 -16.01 -6.91
C ILE A 66 -0.46 -14.97 -5.80
N GLY A 67 -0.80 -13.73 -6.15
CA GLY A 67 -0.86 -12.63 -5.19
C GLY A 67 0.53 -12.05 -4.89
N TYR A 68 0.59 -10.77 -4.55
CA TYR A 68 1.86 -10.02 -4.50
C TYR A 68 2.79 -10.46 -3.36
N TYR A 69 2.24 -10.87 -2.21
CA TYR A 69 3.01 -11.33 -1.07
C TYR A 69 3.80 -12.60 -1.41
N ASP A 70 3.11 -13.64 -1.89
CA ASP A 70 3.73 -14.91 -2.27
C ASP A 70 4.65 -14.78 -3.48
N CYS A 71 4.28 -13.94 -4.45
CA CYS A 71 5.11 -13.60 -5.61
C CYS A 71 6.48 -13.02 -5.15
N TYR A 72 6.45 -12.11 -4.19
CA TYR A 72 7.65 -11.49 -3.64
C TYR A 72 8.43 -12.40 -2.70
N LYS A 73 7.73 -13.18 -1.87
CA LYS A 73 8.34 -14.14 -0.94
C LYS A 73 9.14 -15.20 -1.72
N ASN A 74 8.56 -15.72 -2.79
CA ASN A 74 9.11 -16.82 -3.58
C ASN A 74 10.06 -16.38 -4.72
N GLN A 75 10.30 -15.08 -4.90
CA GLN A 75 11.22 -14.50 -5.92
C GLN A 75 11.00 -15.07 -7.34
N LEU A 76 9.76 -15.08 -7.80
CA LEU A 76 9.33 -15.77 -9.03
C LEU A 76 9.69 -15.05 -10.35
N GLY A 77 10.39 -13.91 -10.33
CA GLY A 77 10.77 -13.22 -11.57
C GLY A 77 11.74 -12.03 -11.45
N SER A 78 12.16 -11.51 -12.60
CA SER A 78 13.04 -10.33 -12.71
C SER A 78 12.45 -9.06 -12.09
N SER A 79 11.12 -8.89 -12.14
CA SER A 79 10.38 -7.80 -11.51
C SER A 79 10.60 -7.73 -10.00
N ASP A 80 10.91 -8.84 -9.33
CA ASP A 80 11.12 -8.87 -7.88
C ASP A 80 12.41 -8.15 -7.47
N ARG A 81 13.41 -8.11 -8.36
CA ARG A 81 14.62 -7.31 -8.17
C ARG A 81 14.31 -5.81 -8.19
N ASP A 82 13.44 -5.38 -9.11
CA ASP A 82 13.02 -3.97 -9.19
C ASP A 82 12.19 -3.57 -7.97
N VAL A 83 11.26 -4.43 -7.53
CA VAL A 83 10.46 -4.24 -6.31
C VAL A 83 11.35 -4.14 -5.08
N THR A 84 12.38 -4.98 -4.97
CA THR A 84 13.33 -4.94 -3.85
C THR A 84 14.05 -3.58 -3.78
N ARG A 85 14.46 -3.03 -4.95
CA ARG A 85 15.08 -1.70 -5.01
C ARG A 85 14.08 -0.58 -4.66
N LEU A 86 12.84 -0.69 -5.14
CA LEU A 86 11.77 0.28 -4.85
C LEU A 86 11.41 0.30 -3.37
N LYS A 87 11.22 -0.89 -2.78
CA LYS A 87 11.01 -1.11 -1.35
C LYS A 87 12.11 -0.45 -0.53
N LYS A 88 13.39 -0.77 -0.82
CA LYS A 88 14.55 -0.21 -0.09
C LYS A 88 14.54 1.33 -0.11
N PHE A 89 14.24 1.94 -1.25
CA PHE A 89 14.10 3.40 -1.36
C PHE A 89 12.99 3.94 -0.45
N LEU A 90 11.79 3.36 -0.53
CA LEU A 90 10.62 3.81 0.24
C LEU A 90 10.88 3.65 1.74
N THR A 91 11.43 2.52 2.17
CA THR A 91 11.77 2.27 3.56
C THR A 91 12.79 3.25 4.10
N ASN A 92 13.84 3.57 3.34
CA ASN A 92 14.82 4.56 3.75
C ASN A 92 14.20 5.96 3.86
N TYR A 93 13.34 6.34 2.90
CA TYR A 93 12.63 7.60 2.95
C TYR A 93 11.78 7.74 4.22
N TRP A 94 10.95 6.74 4.53
CA TRP A 94 10.02 6.80 5.66
C TRP A 94 10.72 6.67 7.01
N LYS A 95 11.80 5.88 7.11
CA LYS A 95 12.66 5.88 8.31
C LYS A 95 13.23 7.28 8.58
N ASN A 96 13.81 7.92 7.56
CA ASN A 96 14.35 9.27 7.69
C ASN A 96 13.28 10.31 8.02
N PHE A 97 12.08 10.16 7.45
CA PHE A 97 10.94 11.03 7.78
C PHE A 97 10.56 10.91 9.25
N VAL A 98 10.39 9.68 9.75
CA VAL A 98 10.02 9.41 11.14
C VAL A 98 11.09 9.95 12.10
N GLU A 99 12.36 9.63 11.87
CA GLU A 99 13.48 10.15 12.66
C GLU A 99 13.53 11.69 12.65
N GLY A 100 13.22 12.32 11.52
CA GLY A 100 13.21 13.77 11.36
C GLY A 100 12.06 14.45 12.11
N VAL A 101 10.91 13.79 12.24
CA VAL A 101 9.76 14.29 13.03
C VAL A 101 10.06 14.20 14.52
N GLU A 102 10.60 13.08 14.99
CA GLU A 102 10.91 12.88 16.41
C GLU A 102 12.00 13.83 16.95
N ARG A 103 12.94 14.24 16.11
CA ARG A 103 13.99 15.20 16.50
C ARG A 103 13.48 16.64 16.66
N LYS A 104 12.24 16.96 16.23
CA LYS A 104 11.70 18.32 16.35
C LYS A 104 11.07 18.54 17.73
N PRO A 105 11.27 19.71 18.37
CA PRO A 105 10.63 20.01 19.64
C PRO A 105 9.10 20.02 19.48
N GLN A 106 8.40 19.17 20.23
CA GLN A 106 6.94 18.96 20.22
C GLN A 106 6.08 20.23 20.45
N LYS A 107 6.67 21.41 20.68
CA LYS A 107 5.96 22.66 21.00
C LYS A 107 5.56 23.52 19.78
N GLU A 108 6.01 23.20 18.57
CA GLU A 108 5.43 23.76 17.34
C GLU A 108 4.38 22.78 16.77
N GLY A 109 3.33 22.55 17.57
CA GLY A 109 2.20 21.66 17.32
C GLY A 109 1.33 22.06 16.12
N ALA A 110 1.92 22.08 14.93
CA ALA A 110 1.23 22.25 13.66
C ALA A 110 1.42 20.98 12.84
N PHE A 111 0.67 19.95 13.24
CA PHE A 111 0.11 18.87 12.42
C PHE A 111 1.06 18.24 11.40
N ILE A 112 1.37 16.95 11.56
CA ILE A 112 1.72 16.12 10.40
C ILE A 112 0.54 16.25 9.43
N ARG A 113 0.64 17.15 8.42
CA ARG A 113 -0.46 17.49 7.49
C ARG A 113 -1.16 16.20 7.09
N GLY A 114 -2.49 16.15 7.08
CA GLY A 114 -3.24 14.91 6.77
C GLY A 114 -2.79 14.19 5.50
N THR A 115 -2.21 14.92 4.54
CA THR A 115 -1.52 14.37 3.36
C THR A 115 -0.36 13.41 3.67
N TRP A 116 0.45 13.69 4.70
CA TRP A 116 1.57 12.85 5.13
C TRP A 116 1.10 11.64 5.93
N LEU A 117 0.08 11.78 6.79
CA LEU A 117 -0.55 10.65 7.48
C LEU A 117 -1.16 9.66 6.47
N TYR A 118 -1.89 10.18 5.48
CA TYR A 118 -2.43 9.36 4.39
C TYR A 118 -1.33 8.64 3.60
N SER A 119 -0.25 9.36 3.25
CA SER A 119 0.87 8.78 2.51
C SER A 119 1.61 7.71 3.34
N GLY A 120 1.77 7.92 4.65
CA GLY A 120 2.41 6.99 5.57
C GLY A 120 1.57 5.72 5.77
N ARG A 121 0.25 5.87 5.89
CA ARG A 121 -0.71 4.75 5.91
C ARG A 121 -0.61 3.89 4.67
N ASN A 122 -0.64 4.50 3.47
CA ASN A 122 -0.53 3.76 2.22
C ASN A 122 0.83 3.06 2.10
N TYR A 123 1.92 3.75 2.45
CA TYR A 123 3.25 3.14 2.49
C TYR A 123 3.29 1.90 3.38
N ARG A 124 2.82 2.01 4.62
CA ARG A 124 2.78 0.90 5.58
C ARG A 124 1.99 -0.28 5.01
N ARG A 125 0.81 -0.03 4.46
CA ARG A 125 -0.06 -1.07 3.88
C ARG A 125 0.53 -1.77 2.65
N MET A 126 1.38 -1.09 1.88
CA MET A 126 1.98 -1.66 0.68
C MET A 126 3.34 -2.32 0.93
N VAL A 127 4.15 -1.78 1.84
CA VAL A 127 5.56 -2.18 2.00
C VAL A 127 5.78 -3.10 3.18
N GLU A 128 5.06 -2.93 4.30
CA GLU A 128 5.23 -3.79 5.47
C GLU A 128 4.97 -5.28 5.17
N PRO A 129 3.96 -5.65 4.35
CA PRO A 129 3.81 -7.03 3.88
C PRO A 129 5.05 -7.60 3.17
N LEU A 130 5.80 -6.78 2.43
CA LEU A 130 7.03 -7.21 1.75
C LEU A 130 8.18 -7.41 2.74
N ASP A 131 8.27 -6.58 3.79
CA ASP A 131 9.21 -6.78 4.90
C ASP A 131 8.86 -8.06 5.70
N ILE A 132 7.57 -8.33 5.90
CA ILE A 132 7.08 -9.58 6.51
C ILE A 132 7.47 -10.79 5.64
N ALA A 133 7.29 -10.70 4.32
CA ALA A 133 7.69 -11.75 3.40
C ALA A 133 9.18 -12.07 3.52
N GLU A 134 10.05 -11.05 3.59
CA GLU A 134 11.49 -11.23 3.83
C GLU A 134 11.79 -11.83 5.21
N TYR A 135 11.08 -11.38 6.25
CA TYR A 135 11.28 -11.87 7.61
C TYR A 135 11.03 -13.39 7.73
N TYR A 136 9.99 -13.90 7.07
CA TYR A 136 9.61 -15.31 7.08
C TYR A 136 10.14 -16.12 5.90
N ARG A 137 10.95 -15.55 4.98
CA ARG A 137 11.41 -16.24 3.77
C ARG A 137 12.32 -17.44 4.07
N ASP A 138 13.37 -17.21 4.85
CA ASP A 138 14.52 -18.13 4.95
C ASP A 138 14.84 -18.54 6.40
N SER A 139 13.93 -18.32 7.35
CA SER A 139 14.22 -18.57 8.77
C SER A 139 13.03 -19.07 9.57
N ASP A 140 13.30 -19.89 10.59
CA ASP A 140 12.34 -20.33 11.61
C ASP A 140 11.92 -19.21 12.59
N LYS A 141 12.02 -17.95 12.15
CA LYS A 141 11.61 -16.79 12.92
C LYS A 141 10.10 -16.80 13.13
N ARG A 142 9.68 -16.21 14.24
CA ARG A 142 8.29 -16.14 14.70
C ARG A 142 8.04 -14.78 15.30
N ASP A 143 6.76 -14.43 15.42
CA ASP A 143 6.32 -13.24 16.12
C ASP A 143 6.95 -11.97 15.52
N TYR A 144 6.75 -11.75 14.22
CA TYR A 144 7.23 -10.55 13.54
C TYR A 144 6.83 -9.27 14.29
N GLN A 145 5.61 -9.21 14.83
CA GLN A 145 5.10 -8.03 15.52
C GLN A 145 5.95 -7.61 16.74
N THR A 146 6.55 -8.57 17.45
CA THR A 146 7.36 -8.31 18.65
C THR A 146 8.85 -8.21 18.32
N HIS A 147 9.37 -9.08 17.46
CA HIS A 147 10.82 -9.20 17.23
C HIS A 147 11.30 -8.68 15.87
N GLY A 148 10.41 -8.57 14.88
CA GLY A 148 10.74 -8.24 13.49
C GLY A 148 10.30 -6.84 13.04
N ARG A 149 9.29 -6.27 13.71
CA ARG A 149 8.61 -5.07 13.26
C ARG A 149 9.48 -3.85 13.45
N SER A 150 9.74 -3.14 12.36
CA SER A 150 10.59 -1.94 12.42
C SER A 150 9.85 -0.78 13.08
N ARG A 151 10.57 -0.06 13.96
CA ARG A 151 10.06 1.09 14.73
C ARG A 151 9.31 2.15 13.91
N HIS A 152 9.73 2.40 12.67
CA HIS A 152 9.07 3.39 11.82
C HIS A 152 7.63 2.97 11.43
N TYR A 153 7.31 1.68 11.29
CA TYR A 153 5.94 1.23 11.06
C TYR A 153 5.07 1.43 12.29
N ILE A 154 5.61 1.13 13.48
CA ILE A 154 4.93 1.30 14.76
C ILE A 154 4.54 2.77 14.95
N LEU A 155 5.47 3.70 14.74
CA LEU A 155 5.20 5.13 14.90
C LEU A 155 4.22 5.66 13.85
N LEU A 156 4.32 5.21 12.59
CA LEU A 156 3.36 5.61 11.56
C LEU A 156 1.94 5.11 11.84
N GLU A 157 1.80 3.92 12.43
CA GLU A 157 0.51 3.41 12.89
C GLU A 157 -0.03 4.21 14.07
N GLN A 158 0.79 4.44 15.10
CA GLN A 158 0.42 5.22 16.28
C GLN A 158 -0.05 6.64 15.90
N TRP A 159 0.70 7.35 15.05
CA TRP A 159 0.30 8.69 14.60
C TRP A 159 -1.03 8.71 13.83
N GLN A 160 -1.35 7.60 13.16
CA GLN A 160 -2.64 7.46 12.47
C GLN A 160 -3.78 7.25 13.47
N GLU A 161 -3.57 6.39 14.47
CA GLU A 161 -4.54 6.12 15.54
C GLU A 161 -4.83 7.38 16.37
N ASP A 162 -3.80 8.16 16.68
CA ASP A 162 -3.93 9.43 17.39
C ASP A 162 -4.79 10.43 16.60
N ASP A 163 -4.53 10.58 15.30
CA ASP A 163 -5.31 11.46 14.39
C ASP A 163 -6.76 10.98 14.23
N ASP A 164 -6.98 9.67 14.10
CA ASP A 164 -8.33 9.10 14.02
C ASP A 164 -9.10 9.31 15.34
N ALA A 165 -8.44 9.18 16.49
CA ALA A 165 -9.01 9.45 17.81
C ALA A 165 -9.36 10.94 18.01
N GLU A 166 -8.50 11.86 17.56
CA GLU A 166 -8.78 13.30 17.59
C GLU A 166 -9.97 13.70 16.71
N LYS A 167 -10.09 13.09 15.53
CA LYS A 167 -11.26 13.30 14.63
C LYS A 167 -12.56 12.79 15.23
N LEU A 168 -12.52 11.67 15.95
CA LEU A 168 -13.69 11.12 16.65
C LEU A 168 -14.14 12.03 17.80
N LYS A 169 -13.21 12.68 18.51
CA LYS A 169 -13.51 13.65 19.58
C LYS A 169 -14.11 14.95 19.04
N SER A 170 -13.62 15.43 17.89
CA SER A 170 -14.06 16.71 17.29
C SER A 170 -15.39 16.62 16.53
N SER A 171 -15.85 15.42 16.15
CA SER A 171 -17.14 15.26 15.47
C SER A 171 -17.83 13.91 15.81
N PRO A 172 -18.57 13.83 16.94
CA PRO A 172 -19.19 12.59 17.42
C PRO A 172 -20.24 11.99 16.46
N ASN A 173 -20.85 12.82 15.60
CA ASN A 173 -21.90 12.42 14.65
C ASN A 173 -21.38 11.82 13.34
N ASN A 174 -20.06 11.66 13.17
CA ASN A 174 -19.46 11.08 11.97
C ASN A 174 -19.29 9.56 12.00
N LYS A 175 -20.07 8.83 12.82
CA LYS A 175 -20.13 7.35 12.79
C LYS A 175 -20.47 6.77 11.40
N LYS A 176 -20.93 7.60 10.44
CA LYS A 176 -21.25 7.22 9.05
C LYS A 176 -20.13 7.45 8.02
N LYS A 177 -18.95 7.95 8.42
CA LYS A 177 -17.79 8.11 7.51
C LYS A 177 -16.63 7.20 7.93
N GLN A 178 -16.87 5.89 8.00
CA GLN A 178 -15.78 4.93 7.79
C GLN A 178 -15.39 5.02 6.31
N ASN A 179 -14.50 5.98 6.03
CA ASN A 179 -14.07 6.33 4.69
C ASN A 179 -13.14 5.23 4.13
N VAL A 180 -13.61 4.59 3.06
CA VAL A 180 -12.83 4.07 1.92
C VAL A 180 -11.62 3.21 2.30
N ALA A 181 -11.86 1.94 2.63
CA ALA A 181 -10.84 0.89 2.59
C ALA A 181 -10.98 0.09 1.28
N GLY A 182 -10.50 0.69 0.19
CA GLY A 182 -10.30 -0.02 -1.06
C GLY A 182 -9.08 -0.94 -0.99
N ILE A 183 -9.30 -2.24 -1.19
CA ILE A 183 -8.38 -3.22 -1.81
C ILE A 183 -7.13 -3.65 -1.01
N LEU A 184 -6.60 -2.85 -0.08
CA LEU A 184 -5.47 -3.25 0.77
C LEU A 184 -5.96 -3.68 2.15
N THR A 185 -5.40 -4.78 2.69
CA THR A 185 -5.69 -5.24 4.05
C THR A 185 -5.44 -4.10 5.02
N GLU A 186 -6.44 -3.79 5.86
CA GLU A 186 -6.37 -2.62 6.73
C GLU A 186 -5.22 -2.71 7.73
N ASP A 187 -5.03 -3.92 8.23
CA ASP A 187 -3.92 -4.37 9.08
C ASP A 187 -2.74 -4.78 8.21
N SER A 188 -1.68 -3.97 8.23
CA SER A 188 -0.45 -4.22 7.48
C SER A 188 0.37 -5.40 8.04
N CYS A 189 0.07 -5.86 9.26
CA CYS A 189 0.63 -7.06 9.89
C CYS A 189 -0.22 -8.32 9.64
N PHE A 190 -1.23 -8.27 8.78
CA PHE A 190 -2.06 -9.43 8.42
C PHE A 190 -1.21 -10.67 8.07
N TRP A 191 -0.24 -10.51 7.17
CA TRP A 191 0.59 -11.63 6.72
C TRP A 191 1.46 -12.22 7.83
N ALA A 192 1.88 -11.44 8.82
CA ALA A 192 2.61 -11.98 9.96
C ALA A 192 1.75 -12.97 10.76
N LYS A 193 0.48 -12.61 10.98
CA LYS A 193 -0.50 -13.48 11.66
C LYS A 193 -0.76 -14.77 10.87
N VAL A 194 -0.83 -14.67 9.54
CA VAL A 194 -0.96 -15.83 8.65
C VAL A 194 0.26 -16.76 8.79
N GLU A 195 1.48 -16.21 8.76
CA GLU A 195 2.70 -17.01 8.90
C GLU A 195 2.78 -17.70 10.27
N ASP A 196 2.50 -16.99 11.36
CA ASP A 196 2.49 -17.57 12.71
C ASP A 196 1.41 -18.68 12.85
N ALA A 197 0.25 -18.51 12.21
CA ALA A 197 -0.79 -19.55 12.14
C ALA A 197 -0.36 -20.76 11.29
N LEU A 198 0.29 -20.55 10.14
CA LEU A 198 0.84 -21.62 9.30
C LEU A 198 1.91 -22.42 10.05
N ILE A 199 2.77 -21.73 10.80
CA ILE A 199 3.77 -22.35 11.67
C ILE A 199 3.10 -23.18 12.76
N SER A 200 2.04 -22.66 13.39
CA SER A 200 1.25 -23.39 14.40
C SER A 200 0.60 -24.65 13.80
N CYS A 201 0.05 -24.55 12.58
CA CYS A 201 -0.46 -25.71 11.83
C CYS A 201 0.61 -26.78 11.59
N LYS A 202 1.82 -26.38 11.18
CA LYS A 202 2.95 -27.30 10.96
C LYS A 202 3.37 -28.00 12.26
N LEU A 203 3.38 -27.27 13.36
CA LEU A 203 3.70 -27.80 14.69
C LEU A 203 2.71 -28.88 15.12
N LEU A 204 1.41 -28.66 14.93
CA LEU A 204 0.37 -29.65 15.26
C LEU A 204 0.48 -30.93 14.43
N LYS A 205 0.93 -30.82 13.18
CA LYS A 205 1.16 -31.97 12.28
C LYS A 205 2.45 -32.74 12.60
N SER A 206 3.40 -32.13 13.31
CA SER A 206 4.66 -32.77 13.67
C SER A 206 4.47 -33.79 14.79
N GLY A 207 4.98 -35.01 14.58
CA GLY A 207 4.97 -36.08 15.58
C GLY A 207 5.88 -35.83 16.79
N THR A 208 6.81 -34.88 16.68
CA THR A 208 7.85 -34.61 17.70
C THR A 208 7.49 -33.52 18.71
N SER A 209 6.39 -32.78 18.50
CA SER A 209 6.03 -31.63 19.36
C SER A 209 5.39 -32.05 20.68
N SER A 210 5.81 -31.39 21.76
CA SER A 210 5.33 -31.61 23.13
C SER A 210 3.85 -31.20 23.32
N ALA A 211 3.21 -31.70 24.38
CA ALA A 211 1.82 -31.37 24.70
C ALA A 211 1.61 -29.87 24.93
N VAL A 212 2.58 -29.19 25.55
CA VAL A 212 2.55 -27.75 25.82
C VAL A 212 2.63 -26.94 24.53
N GLU A 213 3.56 -27.29 23.63
CA GLU A 213 3.68 -26.62 22.33
C GLU A 213 2.43 -26.82 21.46
N LYS A 214 1.83 -28.02 21.51
CA LYS A 214 0.58 -28.30 20.82
C LYS A 214 -0.59 -27.49 21.40
N GLN A 215 -0.63 -27.27 22.70
CA GLN A 215 -1.65 -26.44 23.33
C GLN A 215 -1.50 -24.97 22.93
N SER A 216 -0.29 -24.42 23.00
CA SER A 216 -0.01 -23.04 22.56
C SER A 216 -0.33 -22.84 21.06
N ALA A 217 0.00 -23.82 20.22
CA ALA A 217 -0.34 -23.77 18.80
C ALA A 217 -1.85 -23.76 18.54
N LYS A 218 -2.66 -24.47 19.35
CA LYS A 218 -4.12 -24.40 19.25
C LYS A 218 -4.66 -23.03 19.62
N GLU A 219 -4.21 -22.46 20.74
CA GLU A 219 -4.62 -21.12 21.19
C GLU A 219 -4.29 -20.05 20.14
N ASN A 220 -3.11 -20.14 19.51
CA ASN A 220 -2.74 -19.24 18.42
C ASN A 220 -3.67 -19.36 17.20
N LEU A 221 -4.11 -20.58 16.86
CA LEU A 221 -5.04 -20.80 15.76
C LEU A 221 -6.45 -20.29 16.08
N ASP A 222 -6.93 -20.48 17.31
CA ASP A 222 -8.22 -19.95 17.77
C ASP A 222 -8.23 -18.42 17.72
N MET A 223 -7.15 -17.78 18.17
CA MET A 223 -6.98 -16.32 18.06
C MET A 223 -6.95 -15.86 16.60
N PHE A 224 -6.25 -16.59 15.72
CA PHE A 224 -6.19 -16.26 14.30
C PHE A 224 -7.56 -16.40 13.62
N GLU A 225 -8.32 -17.45 13.94
CA GLU A 225 -9.67 -17.65 13.42
C GLU A 225 -10.59 -16.49 13.81
N GLN A 226 -10.61 -16.12 15.10
CA GLN A 226 -11.40 -14.98 15.58
C GLN A 226 -11.02 -13.68 14.88
N TYR A 227 -9.72 -13.44 14.71
CA TYR A 227 -9.21 -12.29 13.97
C TYR A 227 -9.70 -12.29 12.51
N ALA A 228 -9.55 -13.41 11.80
CA ALA A 228 -9.92 -13.53 10.39
C ALA A 228 -11.44 -13.31 10.20
N MET A 229 -12.26 -13.90 11.07
CA MET A 229 -13.71 -13.73 11.05
C MET A 229 -14.12 -12.28 11.31
N ASN A 230 -13.46 -11.58 12.24
CA ASN A 230 -13.70 -10.15 12.47
C ASN A 230 -13.37 -9.32 11.22
N GLN A 231 -12.24 -9.57 10.55
CA GLN A 231 -11.87 -8.88 9.31
C GLN A 231 -12.92 -9.09 8.21
N ILE A 232 -13.40 -10.31 8.01
CA ILE A 232 -14.44 -10.64 7.03
C ILE A 232 -15.75 -9.92 7.35
N ASN A 233 -16.16 -9.92 8.62
CA ASN A 233 -17.38 -9.25 9.05
C ASN A 233 -17.31 -7.73 8.83
N ASN A 234 -16.16 -7.10 9.12
CA ASN A 234 -15.95 -5.68 8.85
C ASN A 234 -16.00 -5.37 7.34
N TYR A 235 -15.41 -6.23 6.50
CA TYR A 235 -15.51 -6.08 5.05
C TYR A 235 -16.95 -6.24 4.53
N ALA A 236 -17.69 -7.22 5.04
CA ALA A 236 -19.10 -7.42 4.67
C ALA A 236 -19.98 -6.22 5.05
N GLN A 237 -19.73 -5.60 6.22
CA GLN A 237 -20.40 -4.36 6.62
C GLN A 237 -20.05 -3.20 5.67
N ASN A 238 -18.81 -3.10 5.18
CA ASN A 238 -18.39 -2.12 4.17
C ASN A 238 -19.04 -2.34 2.79
N LEU A 239 -19.35 -3.57 2.39
CA LEU A 239 -20.13 -3.80 1.16
C LEU A 239 -21.54 -3.20 1.26
N GLY A 240 -22.14 -3.24 2.45
CA GLY A 240 -23.37 -2.53 2.74
C GLY A 240 -23.25 -1.02 2.52
N PHE A 241 -22.11 -0.39 2.82
CA PHE A 241 -21.88 1.04 2.61
C PHE A 241 -21.95 1.48 1.14
N TRP A 242 -21.41 0.69 0.20
CA TRP A 242 -21.47 1.05 -1.23
C TRP A 242 -22.92 1.13 -1.74
N ASN A 243 -23.78 0.24 -1.25
CA ASN A 243 -25.21 0.29 -1.53
C ASN A 243 -25.86 1.53 -0.88
N HIS A 244 -25.59 1.80 0.40
CA HIS A 244 -26.14 2.97 1.11
C HIS A 244 -25.64 4.34 0.58
N SER A 245 -24.46 4.38 -0.04
CA SER A 245 -23.89 5.58 -0.67
C SER A 245 -24.25 5.71 -2.15
N ASN A 246 -25.14 4.84 -2.67
CA ASN A 246 -25.49 4.76 -4.09
C ASN A 246 -24.26 4.72 -5.00
N TYR A 247 -23.18 4.05 -4.57
CA TYR A 247 -21.92 3.97 -5.32
C TYR A 247 -21.33 5.33 -5.72
N GLY A 248 -21.60 6.39 -4.95
CA GLY A 248 -21.10 7.73 -5.23
C GLY A 248 -21.91 8.51 -6.27
N LYS A 249 -23.14 8.08 -6.60
CA LYS A 249 -24.09 8.84 -7.43
C LYS A 249 -24.21 10.28 -6.91
N GLU A 250 -24.22 11.25 -7.83
CA GLU A 250 -24.25 12.72 -7.57
C GLU A 250 -22.96 13.38 -7.06
N VAL A 251 -21.91 12.60 -6.80
CA VAL A 251 -20.57 13.12 -6.49
C VAL A 251 -19.77 13.26 -7.80
N ILE A 252 -19.10 14.38 -7.98
CA ILE A 252 -18.25 14.65 -9.16
C ILE A 252 -16.79 14.61 -8.73
N ILE A 253 -15.99 13.77 -9.39
CA ILE A 253 -14.56 13.63 -9.14
C ILE A 253 -13.80 14.34 -10.27
N GLY A 254 -12.97 15.32 -9.92
CA GLY A 254 -12.06 15.97 -10.85
C GLY A 254 -10.69 15.30 -10.83
N VAL A 255 -10.18 14.91 -12.01
CA VAL A 255 -8.87 14.28 -12.19
C VAL A 255 -7.98 15.20 -13.00
N LEU A 256 -6.82 15.59 -12.45
CA LEU A 256 -5.82 16.40 -13.11
C LEU A 256 -4.66 15.51 -13.56
N ASP A 257 -4.59 15.19 -14.85
CA ASP A 257 -3.67 14.19 -15.39
C ASP A 257 -3.31 14.48 -16.86
N THR A 258 -2.64 13.53 -17.54
CA THR A 258 -2.14 13.68 -18.92
C THR A 258 -3.22 13.79 -20.00
N GLY A 259 -4.48 13.50 -19.65
CA GLY A 259 -5.62 13.53 -20.55
C GLY A 259 -6.60 12.41 -20.20
N ILE A 260 -7.48 12.07 -21.15
CA ILE A 260 -8.31 10.88 -21.06
C ILE A 260 -8.61 10.28 -22.44
N LYS A 261 -8.56 8.95 -22.56
CA LYS A 261 -9.13 8.22 -23.69
C LYS A 261 -10.62 8.00 -23.46
N ALA A 262 -11.43 8.99 -23.85
CA ALA A 262 -12.87 9.03 -23.60
C ALA A 262 -13.64 7.79 -24.12
N SER A 263 -13.17 7.16 -25.20
CA SER A 263 -13.78 5.95 -25.78
C SER A 263 -13.49 4.65 -25.01
N HIS A 264 -12.73 4.69 -23.91
CA HIS A 264 -12.44 3.50 -23.13
C HIS A 264 -13.71 2.96 -22.44
N PRO A 265 -13.96 1.63 -22.40
CA PRO A 265 -15.18 1.04 -21.81
C PRO A 265 -15.47 1.46 -20.36
N SER A 266 -14.44 1.76 -19.58
CA SER A 266 -14.58 2.28 -18.21
C SER A 266 -15.29 3.64 -18.14
N PHE A 267 -15.50 4.33 -19.25
CA PHE A 267 -16.25 5.59 -19.32
C PHE A 267 -17.60 5.44 -20.02
N SER A 268 -18.09 4.21 -20.18
CA SER A 268 -19.48 3.96 -20.56
C SER A 268 -20.44 4.54 -19.53
N ASP A 269 -21.51 5.16 -20.02
CA ASP A 269 -22.57 5.76 -19.22
C ASP A 269 -23.82 4.87 -19.10
N GLU A 270 -23.71 3.60 -19.45
CA GLU A 270 -24.74 2.60 -19.21
C GLU A 270 -25.14 2.58 -17.72
N GLY A 271 -26.43 2.72 -17.46
CA GLY A 271 -26.98 2.79 -16.09
C GLY A 271 -26.70 4.09 -15.33
N MET A 272 -26.06 5.09 -15.96
CA MET A 272 -25.76 6.39 -15.31
C MET A 272 -26.91 7.39 -15.48
N PRO A 273 -27.32 8.08 -14.39
CA PRO A 273 -28.26 9.20 -14.50
C PRO A 273 -27.59 10.40 -15.19
N PRO A 274 -28.37 11.40 -15.65
CA PRO A 274 -27.82 12.68 -16.09
C PRO A 274 -26.92 13.33 -15.03
N PRO A 275 -25.94 14.15 -15.44
CA PRO A 275 -25.06 14.87 -14.51
C PRO A 275 -25.87 15.76 -13.54
N PRO A 276 -25.38 15.99 -12.30
CA PRO A 276 -26.07 16.86 -11.35
C PRO A 276 -26.34 18.25 -11.93
N ALA A 277 -27.55 18.79 -11.74
CA ALA A 277 -27.96 20.08 -12.33
C ALA A 277 -27.04 21.27 -11.97
N LYS A 278 -26.31 21.18 -10.85
CA LYS A 278 -25.30 22.16 -10.43
C LYS A 278 -23.99 22.12 -11.24
N TRP A 279 -23.76 21.08 -12.03
CA TRP A 279 -22.58 20.93 -12.87
C TRP A 279 -22.61 21.93 -14.02
N LYS A 280 -21.54 22.72 -14.15
CA LYS A 280 -21.36 23.74 -15.19
C LYS A 280 -20.06 23.55 -15.98
N GLY A 281 -19.47 22.36 -15.91
CA GLY A 281 -18.23 22.07 -16.62
C GLY A 281 -18.43 21.96 -18.13
N LYS A 282 -17.33 21.93 -18.86
CA LYS A 282 -17.32 21.86 -20.33
C LYS A 282 -16.71 20.55 -20.81
N CYS A 283 -17.16 20.11 -21.98
CA CYS A 283 -16.56 19.04 -22.73
C CYS A 283 -15.75 19.65 -23.88
N GLU A 284 -14.44 19.83 -23.70
CA GLU A 284 -13.56 20.43 -24.70
C GLU A 284 -12.95 19.36 -25.61
N PHE A 285 -13.79 18.49 -26.18
CA PHE A 285 -13.42 17.60 -27.28
C PHE A 285 -13.97 18.12 -28.61
N ASN A 286 -13.37 17.73 -29.74
CA ASN A 286 -13.85 18.11 -31.08
C ASN A 286 -15.18 17.43 -31.48
N ALA A 287 -15.76 16.58 -30.61
CA ALA A 287 -17.02 15.85 -30.79
C ALA A 287 -17.73 15.63 -29.44
N THR A 288 -18.98 15.14 -29.44
CA THR A 288 -19.74 14.74 -28.24
C THR A 288 -19.19 13.44 -27.62
N LEU A 289 -17.97 13.52 -27.06
CA LEU A 289 -17.31 12.40 -26.37
C LEU A 289 -17.60 12.36 -24.87
N CYS A 290 -18.11 13.46 -24.30
CA CYS A 290 -18.64 13.44 -22.95
C CYS A 290 -20.05 12.87 -22.95
N ASN A 291 -20.38 12.17 -21.88
CA ASN A 291 -21.63 11.45 -21.69
C ASN A 291 -22.05 11.55 -20.21
N ASN A 292 -23.00 10.74 -19.75
CA ASN A 292 -23.45 10.80 -18.35
C ASN A 292 -22.40 10.26 -17.34
N LYS A 293 -21.30 9.66 -17.81
CA LYS A 293 -20.18 9.16 -17.00
C LYS A 293 -19.00 10.12 -17.00
N LEU A 294 -18.44 10.40 -18.18
CA LEU A 294 -17.44 11.43 -18.41
C LEU A 294 -18.16 12.74 -18.71
N ILE A 295 -18.49 13.49 -17.66
CA ILE A 295 -19.38 14.66 -17.76
C ILE A 295 -18.66 15.96 -18.17
N GLY A 296 -17.33 15.94 -18.23
CA GLY A 296 -16.52 17.05 -18.72
C GLY A 296 -15.04 16.74 -18.72
N ALA A 297 -14.32 17.40 -19.64
CA ALA A 297 -12.89 17.24 -19.82
C ALA A 297 -12.34 18.51 -20.47
N ARG A 298 -11.17 18.96 -20.02
CA ARG A 298 -10.51 20.14 -20.60
C ARG A 298 -9.00 20.08 -20.49
N SER A 299 -8.31 20.67 -21.46
CA SER A 299 -6.87 20.88 -21.38
C SER A 299 -6.58 22.20 -20.67
N LEU A 300 -5.82 22.14 -19.57
CA LEU A 300 -5.33 23.33 -18.89
C LEU A 300 -3.99 23.81 -19.45
N TYR A 301 -3.24 22.92 -20.11
CA TYR A 301 -1.91 23.20 -20.66
C TYR A 301 -1.99 23.80 -22.07
N LEU A 302 -2.90 23.31 -22.91
CA LEU A 302 -3.16 23.82 -24.25
C LEU A 302 -4.65 24.17 -24.37
N PRO A 303 -5.06 25.38 -23.94
CA PRO A 303 -6.46 25.79 -24.00
C PRO A 303 -7.05 25.62 -25.40
N GLY A 304 -8.22 24.99 -25.50
CA GLY A 304 -8.88 24.73 -26.77
C GLY A 304 -8.35 23.53 -27.56
N LYS A 305 -7.33 22.81 -27.06
CA LYS A 305 -6.96 21.49 -27.58
C LYS A 305 -7.69 20.37 -26.82
N PRO A 306 -8.09 19.29 -27.52
CA PRO A 306 -8.78 18.19 -26.88
C PRO A 306 -7.88 17.48 -25.86
N PRO A 307 -8.39 17.13 -24.67
CA PRO A 307 -7.60 16.50 -23.61
C PRO A 307 -7.43 14.99 -23.84
N VAL A 308 -6.87 14.63 -25.00
CA VAL A 308 -6.61 13.24 -25.40
C VAL A 308 -5.41 12.70 -24.62
N ASP A 309 -5.53 11.48 -24.13
CA ASP A 309 -4.44 10.77 -23.45
C ASP A 309 -3.72 9.82 -24.40
N ASP A 310 -2.51 10.21 -24.81
CA ASP A 310 -1.60 9.37 -25.59
C ASP A 310 -0.62 8.57 -24.70
N ASN A 311 -0.58 8.87 -23.40
CA ASN A 311 0.31 8.23 -22.42
C ASN A 311 -0.34 7.02 -21.75
N GLY A 312 -1.63 7.13 -21.41
CA GLY A 312 -2.42 6.12 -20.70
C GLY A 312 -2.51 6.34 -19.19
N HIS A 313 -1.65 7.17 -18.59
CA HIS A 313 -1.67 7.46 -17.15
C HIS A 313 -3.01 8.10 -16.74
N GLY A 314 -3.46 9.14 -17.43
CA GLY A 314 -4.74 9.80 -17.14
C GLY A 314 -5.95 8.89 -17.28
N THR A 315 -5.98 8.06 -18.31
CA THR A 315 -7.02 7.05 -18.54
C THR A 315 -7.04 6.01 -17.40
N HIS A 316 -5.87 5.52 -16.99
CA HIS A 316 -5.75 4.56 -15.88
C HIS A 316 -6.18 5.18 -14.53
N THR A 317 -5.71 6.40 -14.24
CA THR A 317 -6.09 7.14 -13.02
C THR A 317 -7.59 7.36 -12.98
N ALA A 318 -8.18 7.91 -14.04
CA ALA A 318 -9.61 8.24 -14.10
C ALA A 318 -10.50 6.98 -14.03
N SER A 319 -10.11 5.89 -14.71
CA SER A 319 -10.85 4.62 -14.64
C SER A 319 -10.73 3.94 -13.28
N THR A 320 -9.62 4.13 -12.56
CA THR A 320 -9.48 3.65 -11.18
C THR A 320 -10.32 4.47 -10.19
N ALA A 321 -10.34 5.79 -10.36
CA ALA A 321 -11.05 6.68 -9.44
C ALA A 321 -12.57 6.56 -9.57
N ALA A 322 -13.06 6.41 -10.80
CA ALA A 322 -14.49 6.50 -11.09
C ALA A 322 -14.94 5.62 -12.26
N GLY A 323 -14.23 4.57 -12.66
CA GLY A 323 -14.60 3.74 -13.83
C GLY A 323 -15.95 3.03 -13.67
N SER A 324 -16.61 2.76 -14.79
CA SER A 324 -17.76 1.85 -14.88
C SER A 324 -17.28 0.40 -14.85
N TRP A 325 -18.18 -0.51 -14.46
CA TRP A 325 -17.93 -1.94 -14.57
C TRP A 325 -17.72 -2.32 -16.04
N VAL A 326 -16.66 -3.06 -16.33
CA VAL A 326 -16.37 -3.56 -17.67
C VAL A 326 -16.38 -5.08 -17.61
N GLN A 327 -17.36 -5.69 -18.27
CA GLN A 327 -17.49 -7.16 -18.30
C GLN A 327 -16.28 -7.77 -19.02
N GLY A 328 -15.72 -8.84 -18.46
CA GLY A 328 -14.51 -9.47 -19.02
C GLY A 328 -13.24 -8.61 -18.89
N ALA A 329 -13.29 -7.48 -18.16
CA ALA A 329 -12.07 -6.81 -17.67
C ALA A 329 -11.51 -7.47 -16.41
N SER A 330 -12.19 -8.51 -15.92
CA SER A 330 -11.65 -9.53 -15.02
C SER A 330 -10.55 -10.29 -15.75
N PHE A 331 -9.37 -10.37 -15.14
CA PHE A 331 -8.30 -11.27 -15.56
C PHE A 331 -8.53 -12.66 -14.98
#